data_AF-A0A2N2QWP8-F1
#
_entry.id   AF-A0A2N2QWP8-F1
#
_cell.length_a   1.000
_cell.length_b   1.000
_cell.length_c   1.000
_cell.angle_alpha   90.00
_cell.angle_beta   90.00
_cell.angle_gamma   90.00
#
_symmetry.space_group_name_H-M   'P 1'
#
loop_
_entity.id
_entity.type
_entity.pdbx_description
1 polymer ?
#
loop_
_entity_poly.entity_id
_entity_poly.type
_entity_poly.pdbx_seq_one_letter_code
_entity_poly.pdbx_strand_id
1 'polypeptide(L)'
;MLLIREEAVDRMRRDHDAMLDLIRRIQALCSEQDRGDDCSCCSDDRRAFCRSHVEQLVRAFVEATLKHNAMESLYMDDGVPELHRRAHNRAHMAIAEQLKSIRIVLASDGNTVRAIEGVDEVLAALSTHFVEFDGHLQRYLMAPAA
;
A
#
# COMPACT_ATOMS: atom_id res chain seq x y z
N MET A 1 4.83 -11.85 -26.46
CA MET A 1 5.35 -10.75 -25.61
C MET A 1 4.25 -9.78 -25.21
N LEU A 2 3.42 -9.27 -26.12
CA LEU A 2 2.27 -8.40 -25.80
C LEU A 2 1.28 -9.01 -24.79
N LEU A 3 0.86 -10.27 -24.99
CA LEU A 3 -0.02 -10.98 -24.04
C LEU A 3 0.52 -10.99 -22.60
N ILE A 4 1.83 -11.15 -22.41
CA ILE A 4 2.47 -11.14 -21.09
C ILE A 4 2.44 -9.72 -20.48
N ARG A 5 2.58 -8.69 -21.30
CA ARG A 5 2.52 -7.28 -20.85
C ARG A 5 1.08 -6.87 -20.50
N GLU A 6 0.09 -7.34 -21.24
CA GLU A 6 -1.33 -7.13 -20.93
C GLU A 6 -1.70 -7.81 -19.60
N GLU A 7 -1.28 -9.07 -19.41
CA GLU A 7 -1.45 -9.77 -18.14
C GLU A 7 -0.78 -9.06 -16.96
N ALA A 8 0.37 -8.42 -17.18
CA ALA A 8 1.06 -7.61 -16.17
C ALA A 8 0.22 -6.39 -15.76
N VAL A 9 -0.33 -5.65 -16.72
CA VAL A 9 -1.20 -4.48 -16.45
C VAL A 9 -2.48 -4.89 -15.74
N ASP A 10 -3.12 -5.98 -16.17
CA ASP A 10 -4.32 -6.49 -15.50
C ASP A 10 -4.02 -6.96 -14.07
N ARG A 11 -2.84 -7.53 -13.85
CA ARG A 11 -2.39 -7.90 -12.51
C ARG A 11 -2.14 -6.66 -11.64
N MET A 12 -1.49 -5.61 -12.16
CA MET A 12 -1.29 -4.36 -11.43
C MET A 12 -2.63 -3.80 -10.94
N ARG A 13 -3.64 -3.73 -11.81
CA ARG A 13 -4.98 -3.23 -11.45
C ARG A 13 -5.62 -4.06 -10.34
N ARG A 14 -5.57 -5.39 -10.44
CA ARG A 14 -6.10 -6.27 -9.38
C ARG A 14 -5.37 -6.11 -8.05
N ASP A 15 -4.05 -5.95 -8.10
CA ASP A 15 -3.23 -5.73 -6.90
C ASP A 15 -3.59 -4.37 -6.25
N HIS A 16 -3.77 -3.31 -7.05
CA HIS A 16 -4.23 -1.99 -6.58
C HIS A 16 -5.60 -2.07 -5.91
N ASP A 17 -6.57 -2.72 -6.55
CA ASP A 17 -7.91 -2.91 -5.98
C ASP A 17 -7.86 -3.66 -4.65
N ALA A 18 -7.07 -4.73 -4.56
CA ALA A 18 -6.89 -5.50 -3.34
C ALA A 18 -6.22 -4.67 -2.23
N MET A 19 -5.22 -3.85 -2.55
CA MET A 19 -4.59 -2.94 -1.60
C MET A 19 -5.57 -1.89 -1.07
N LEU A 20 -6.36 -1.28 -1.96
CA LEU A 20 -7.39 -0.31 -1.57
C LEU A 20 -8.49 -0.94 -0.71
N ASP A 21 -8.88 -2.18 -0.98
CA ASP A 21 -9.82 -2.92 -0.13
C ASP A 21 -9.25 -3.15 1.29
N LEU A 22 -7.99 -3.57 1.40
CA LEU A 22 -7.33 -3.74 2.69
C LEU A 22 -7.30 -2.43 3.48
N ILE A 23 -6.96 -1.31 2.84
CA ILE A 23 -6.96 0.03 3.46
C ILE A 23 -8.36 0.37 3.99
N ARG A 24 -9.40 0.23 3.17
CA ARG A 24 -10.79 0.52 3.59
C ARG A 24 -11.21 -0.32 4.79
N ARG A 25 -10.84 -1.60 4.80
CA ARG A 25 -11.14 -2.50 5.92
C ARG A 25 -10.40 -2.10 7.19
N ILE A 26 -9.14 -1.68 7.09
CA ILE A 26 -8.37 -1.14 8.23
C ILE A 26 -9.05 0.12 8.78
N GLN A 27 -9.37 1.07 7.91
CA GLN A 27 -10.02 2.33 8.27
C GLN A 27 -11.38 2.10 8.96
N ALA A 28 -12.15 1.11 8.49
CA ALA A 28 -13.47 0.78 9.04
C ALA A 28 -13.43 0.11 10.44
N LEU A 29 -12.27 -0.36 10.92
CA LEU A 29 -12.17 -0.96 12.25
C LEU A 29 -12.33 0.06 13.38
N CYS A 30 -12.00 1.33 13.12
CA CYS A 30 -12.25 2.41 14.04
C CYS A 30 -13.48 3.20 13.58
N SER A 31 -14.55 3.16 14.37
CA SER A 31 -15.82 3.83 14.09
C SER A 31 -15.94 5.21 14.74
N GLU A 32 -14.93 5.65 15.50
CA GLU A 32 -14.97 6.97 16.12
C GLU A 32 -14.70 8.04 15.07
N GLN A 33 -15.70 8.90 14.90
CA GLN A 33 -15.72 10.00 13.93
C GLN A 33 -14.78 11.15 14.33
N ASP A 34 -14.30 11.10 15.58
CA ASP A 34 -13.33 12.00 16.19
C ASP A 34 -12.32 11.11 16.91
N ARG A 35 -11.40 10.52 16.12
CA ARG A 35 -10.35 9.63 16.64
C ARG A 35 -9.49 10.45 17.61
N GLY A 36 -9.72 10.33 18.91
CA GLY A 36 -8.76 10.82 19.90
C GLY A 36 -7.40 10.16 19.67
N ASP A 37 -6.32 10.78 20.14
CA ASP A 37 -4.93 10.32 19.88
C ASP A 37 -4.62 8.90 20.41
N ASP A 38 -5.54 8.28 21.16
CA ASP A 38 -5.37 6.96 21.77
C ASP A 38 -6.68 6.15 21.85
N CYS A 39 -6.53 4.89 22.28
CA CYS A 39 -7.64 3.96 22.47
C CYS A 39 -8.25 4.00 23.88
N SER A 40 -7.96 5.01 24.72
CA SER A 40 -8.30 5.00 26.15
C SER A 40 -9.80 4.98 26.43
N CYS A 41 -10.62 5.52 25.52
CA CYS A 41 -12.09 5.53 25.58
C CYS A 41 -12.72 4.17 25.23
N CYS A 42 -11.97 3.23 24.66
CA CYS A 42 -12.47 1.90 24.31
C CYS A 42 -12.42 0.94 25.52
N SER A 43 -13.39 0.03 25.64
CA SER A 43 -13.32 -1.06 26.62
C SER A 43 -12.14 -2.02 26.33
N ASP A 44 -11.65 -2.70 27.35
CA ASP A 44 -10.52 -3.63 27.26
C ASP A 44 -10.72 -4.70 26.17
N ASP A 45 -11.91 -5.31 26.13
CA ASP A 45 -12.29 -6.31 25.11
C ASP A 45 -12.30 -5.71 23.70
N ARG A 46 -12.81 -4.49 23.55
CA ARG A 46 -12.82 -3.78 22.27
C ARG A 46 -11.40 -3.44 21.81
N ARG A 47 -10.52 -3.02 22.72
CA ARG A 47 -9.11 -2.73 22.43
C ARG A 47 -8.37 -3.98 21.99
N ALA A 48 -8.52 -5.09 22.71
CA ALA A 48 -7.89 -6.36 22.36
C ALA A 48 -8.35 -6.87 20.99
N PHE A 49 -9.66 -6.83 20.73
CA PHE A 49 -10.23 -7.19 19.44
C PHE A 49 -9.71 -6.30 18.31
N CYS A 50 -9.77 -4.98 18.49
CA CYS A 50 -9.33 -3.99 17.49
C CYS A 50 -7.85 -4.17 17.16
N ARG A 51 -7.00 -4.28 18.19
CA ARG A 51 -5.56 -4.51 18.04
C ARG A 51 -5.26 -5.73 17.18
N SER A 52 -5.82 -6.88 17.52
CA SER A 52 -5.57 -8.12 16.75
C SER A 52 -6.00 -8.00 15.29
N HIS A 53 -7.14 -7.34 15.02
CA HIS A 53 -7.65 -7.19 13.65
C HIS A 53 -6.84 -6.17 12.85
N VAL A 54 -6.48 -5.03 13.45
CA VAL A 54 -5.64 -4.02 12.81
C VAL A 54 -4.26 -4.61 12.51
N GLU A 55 -3.63 -5.30 13.46
CA GLU A 55 -2.33 -5.95 13.25
C GLU A 55 -2.37 -6.95 12.08
N GLN A 56 -3.41 -7.80 12.00
CA GLN A 56 -3.55 -8.77 10.93
C GLN A 56 -3.76 -8.10 9.56
N LEU A 57 -4.65 -7.11 9.48
CA LEU A 57 -4.94 -6.42 8.22
C LEU A 57 -3.76 -5.56 7.76
N VAL A 58 -3.11 -4.84 8.67
CA VAL A 58 -1.90 -4.05 8.36
C VAL A 58 -0.80 -4.98 7.85
N ARG A 59 -0.59 -6.14 8.49
CA ARG A 59 0.38 -7.12 7.98
C ARG A 59 0.05 -7.56 6.56
N ALA A 60 -1.20 -7.92 6.28
CA ALA A 60 -1.63 -8.32 4.94
C ALA A 60 -1.44 -7.19 3.92
N PHE A 61 -1.74 -5.95 4.30
CA PHE A 61 -1.53 -4.77 3.48
C PHE A 61 -0.06 -4.55 3.16
N VAL A 62 0.83 -4.57 4.17
CA VAL A 62 2.28 -4.46 3.96
C VAL A 62 2.79 -5.55 3.01
N GLU A 63 2.40 -6.80 3.24
CA GLU A 63 2.83 -7.93 2.41
C GLU A 63 2.35 -7.77 0.96
N ALA A 64 1.10 -7.38 0.74
CA ALA A 64 0.53 -7.13 -0.58
C ALA A 64 1.26 -6.00 -1.32
N THR A 65 1.47 -4.86 -0.66
CA THR A 65 2.14 -3.70 -1.25
C THR A 65 3.60 -3.97 -1.59
N LEU A 66 4.36 -4.60 -0.69
CA LEU A 66 5.76 -4.92 -0.98
C LEU A 66 5.89 -5.94 -2.13
N LYS A 67 4.99 -6.93 -2.18
CA LYS A 67 4.96 -7.89 -3.28
C LYS A 67 4.62 -7.22 -4.61
N HIS A 68 3.66 -6.30 -4.60
CA HIS A 68 3.28 -5.52 -5.77
C HIS A 68 4.46 -4.68 -6.30
N ASN A 69 5.12 -3.91 -5.42
CA ASN A 69 6.29 -3.09 -5.77
C ASN A 69 7.43 -3.93 -6.39
N ALA A 70 7.67 -5.12 -5.83
CA ALA A 70 8.66 -6.05 -6.36
C ALA A 70 8.29 -6.57 -7.75
N MET A 71 7.01 -6.87 -8.00
CA MET A 71 6.54 -7.30 -9.32
C MET A 71 6.67 -6.18 -10.37
N GLU A 72 6.29 -4.95 -10.03
CA GLU A 72 6.45 -3.81 -10.93
C GLU A 72 7.91 -3.54 -11.29
N SER A 73 8.81 -3.70 -10.32
CA SER A 73 10.25 -3.63 -10.57
C SER A 73 10.72 -4.62 -11.64
N LEU A 74 10.12 -5.83 -11.69
CA LEU A 74 10.39 -6.83 -12.73
C LEU A 74 9.76 -6.43 -14.07
N TYR A 75 8.54 -5.87 -14.07
CA TYR A 75 7.90 -5.41 -15.31
C TYR A 75 8.66 -4.26 -15.97
N MET A 76 9.34 -3.45 -15.16
CA MET A 76 10.17 -2.35 -15.63
C MET A 76 11.50 -2.79 -16.28
N ASP A 77 11.89 -4.06 -16.23
CA ASP A 77 13.22 -4.46 -16.70
C ASP A 77 13.42 -4.26 -18.21
N ASP A 78 12.34 -4.41 -18.99
CA ASP A 78 12.34 -4.28 -20.46
C ASP A 78 11.33 -3.22 -20.95
N GLY A 79 11.74 -2.41 -21.94
CA GLY A 79 10.87 -1.43 -22.60
C GLY A 79 10.50 -0.18 -21.80
N VAL A 80 11.04 0.00 -20.59
CA VAL A 80 10.77 1.16 -19.72
C VAL A 80 12.00 2.07 -19.59
N PRO A 81 11.87 3.40 -19.81
CA PRO A 81 12.99 4.33 -19.72
C PRO A 81 13.68 4.31 -18.35
N GLU A 82 15.01 4.28 -18.34
CA GLU A 82 15.80 4.17 -17.10
C GLU A 82 15.47 5.24 -16.06
N LEU A 83 15.26 6.48 -16.50
CA LEU A 83 14.90 7.58 -15.61
C LEU A 83 13.59 7.31 -14.85
N HIS A 84 12.60 6.74 -15.54
CA HIS A 84 11.33 6.36 -14.94
C HIS A 84 11.55 5.24 -13.92
N ARG A 85 12.26 4.17 -14.28
CA ARG A 85 12.55 3.04 -13.37
C ARG A 85 13.21 3.49 -12.07
N ARG A 86 14.24 4.35 -12.18
CA ARG A 86 14.95 4.88 -11.01
C ARG A 86 14.03 5.74 -10.13
N ALA A 87 13.15 6.53 -10.72
CA ALA A 87 12.21 7.38 -9.98
C ALA A 87 11.10 6.54 -9.31
N HIS A 88 10.53 5.57 -10.04
CA HIS A 88 9.51 4.64 -9.56
C HIS A 88 10.02 3.82 -8.37
N ASN A 89 11.21 3.22 -8.49
CA ASN A 89 11.81 2.44 -7.41
C ASN A 89 12.11 3.29 -6.17
N ARG A 90 12.47 4.57 -6.32
CA ARG A 90 12.61 5.48 -5.16
C ARG A 90 11.28 5.73 -4.47
N ALA A 91 10.20 5.90 -5.24
CA ALA A 91 8.85 6.04 -4.68
C ALA A 91 8.42 4.77 -3.93
N HIS A 92 8.69 3.58 -4.48
CA HIS A 92 8.46 2.31 -3.76
C HIS A 92 9.21 2.24 -2.43
N MET A 93 10.45 2.73 -2.36
CA MET A 93 11.22 2.77 -1.11
C MET A 93 10.66 3.75 -0.08
N ALA A 94 10.18 4.92 -0.53
CA ALA A 94 9.51 5.86 0.37
C ALA A 94 8.24 5.24 1.00
N ILE A 95 7.42 4.58 0.18
CA ILE A 95 6.22 3.86 0.66
C ILE A 95 6.61 2.72 1.61
N ALA A 96 7.65 1.94 1.30
CA ALA A 96 8.11 0.86 2.16
C ALA A 96 8.55 1.34 3.55
N GLU A 97 9.19 2.52 3.66
CA GLU A 97 9.57 3.07 4.96
C GLU A 97 8.35 3.57 5.76
N GLN A 98 7.33 4.12 5.10
CA GLN A 98 6.06 4.45 5.75
C GLN A 98 5.37 3.19 6.29
N LEU A 99 5.28 2.13 5.47
CA LEU A 99 4.72 0.84 5.90
C LEU A 99 5.45 0.24 7.11
N LYS A 100 6.77 0.34 7.13
CA LYS A 100 7.60 -0.09 8.25
C LYS A 100 7.31 0.73 9.52
N SER A 101 7.14 2.04 9.37
CA SER A 101 6.82 2.94 10.49
C SER A 101 5.50 2.56 11.16
N ILE A 102 4.47 2.22 10.39
CA ILE A 102 3.18 1.72 10.92
C ILE A 102 3.39 0.46 11.76
N ARG A 103 4.21 -0.49 11.28
CA ARG A 103 4.50 -1.73 12.01
C ARG A 103 5.25 -1.49 13.32
N ILE A 104 6.11 -0.48 13.38
CA ILE A 104 6.82 -0.08 14.60
C ILE A 104 5.83 0.48 15.63
N VAL A 105 4.89 1.32 15.21
CA VAL A 105 3.82 1.85 16.08
C VAL A 105 3.09 0.67 16.73
N LEU A 106 2.49 -0.22 15.93
CA LEU A 106 1.76 -1.39 16.44
C LEU A 106 2.57 -2.27 17.39
N ALA A 107 3.86 -2.48 17.12
CA ALA A 107 4.71 -3.31 17.97
C ALA A 107 5.08 -2.66 19.31
N SER A 108 5.16 -1.32 19.36
CA SER A 108 5.67 -0.58 20.52
C SER A 108 4.58 -0.19 21.52
N ASP A 109 3.49 0.42 21.05
CA ASP A 109 2.42 0.98 21.89
C ASP A 109 1.08 0.25 21.69
N GLY A 110 0.94 -0.53 20.62
CA GLY A 110 -0.34 -1.15 20.25
C GLY A 110 -1.42 -0.12 19.92
N ASN A 111 -1.04 1.13 19.66
CA ASN A 111 -1.94 2.24 19.37
C ASN A 111 -2.50 2.06 17.96
N THR A 112 -3.71 1.51 17.88
CA THR A 112 -4.37 1.25 16.61
C THR A 112 -4.82 2.53 15.91
N VAL A 113 -5.10 3.61 16.64
CA VAL A 113 -5.48 4.89 16.03
C VAL A 113 -4.33 5.43 15.19
N ARG A 114 -3.14 5.56 15.80
CA ARG A 114 -1.92 6.04 15.10
C ARG A 114 -1.52 5.13 13.95
N ALA A 115 -1.73 3.82 14.09
CA ALA A 115 -1.48 2.89 13.00
C ALA A 115 -2.43 3.13 11.81
N ILE A 116 -3.71 3.42 12.06
CA ILE A 116 -4.69 3.72 11.02
C ILE A 116 -4.38 5.09 10.38
N GLU A 117 -3.97 6.10 11.14
CA GLU A 117 -3.51 7.38 10.60
C GLU A 117 -2.31 7.21 9.66
N GLY A 118 -1.33 6.40 10.05
CA GLY A 118 -0.22 6.06 9.15
C GLY A 118 -0.68 5.34 7.88
N VAL A 119 -1.74 4.52 7.95
CA VAL A 119 -2.37 3.92 6.76
C VAL A 119 -3.03 4.99 5.88
N ASP A 120 -3.63 6.03 6.47
CA ASP A 120 -4.21 7.16 5.73
C ASP A 120 -3.12 7.95 4.97
N GLU A 121 -1.95 8.15 5.59
CA GLU A 121 -0.78 8.76 4.93
C GLU A 121 -0.27 7.90 3.76
N VAL A 122 -0.18 6.58 3.96
CA VAL A 122 0.22 5.66 2.89
C VAL A 122 -0.80 5.64 1.76
N LEU A 123 -2.10 5.73 2.04
CA LEU A 123 -3.14 5.85 1.01
C LEU A 123 -2.91 7.09 0.14
N ALA A 124 -2.57 8.23 0.75
CA ALA A 124 -2.24 9.45 0.00
C ALA A 124 -1.01 9.23 -0.89
N ALA A 125 0.06 8.63 -0.35
CA ALA A 125 1.28 8.31 -1.10
C ALA A 125 1.01 7.34 -2.27
N LEU A 126 0.21 6.30 -2.05
CA LEU A 126 -0.22 5.35 -3.08
C LEU A 126 -1.07 6.03 -4.16
N SER A 127 -1.99 6.92 -3.77
CA SER A 127 -2.83 7.63 -4.74
C SER A 127 -1.99 8.49 -5.68
N THR A 128 -0.99 9.21 -5.14
CA THR A 128 0.00 9.93 -5.96
C THR A 128 0.81 8.96 -6.82
N HIS A 129 1.26 7.84 -6.23
CA HIS A 129 2.07 6.85 -6.92
C HIS A 129 1.37 6.26 -8.16
N PHE A 130 0.10 5.89 -8.02
CA PHE A 130 -0.71 5.31 -9.08
C PHE A 130 -0.81 6.25 -10.30
N VAL A 131 -0.92 7.55 -10.04
CA VAL A 131 -1.04 8.56 -11.11
C VAL A 131 0.31 8.88 -11.74
N GLU A 132 1.32 9.17 -10.91
CA GLU A 132 2.62 9.68 -11.38
C GLU A 132 3.55 8.59 -11.90
N PHE A 133 3.36 7.34 -11.47
CA PHE A 133 4.24 6.23 -11.82
C PHE A 133 3.49 5.12 -12.53
N ASP A 134 2.52 4.46 -11.89
CA ASP A 134 1.91 3.25 -12.44
C ASP A 134 1.13 3.52 -13.72
N GLY A 135 0.46 4.68 -13.83
CA GLY A 135 -0.20 5.11 -15.06
C GLY A 135 0.78 5.27 -16.22
N HIS A 136 2.02 5.71 -15.97
CA HIS A 136 3.08 5.78 -16.98
C HIS A 136 3.61 4.38 -17.31
N LEU A 137 3.85 3.55 -16.30
CA LEU A 137 4.29 2.17 -16.47
C LEU A 137 3.31 1.38 -17.34
N GLN A 138 2.00 1.48 -17.08
CA GLN A 138 0.98 0.84 -17.91
C GLN A 138 1.09 1.26 -19.39
N ARG A 139 1.35 2.55 -19.67
CA ARG A 139 1.54 3.03 -21.04
C ARG A 139 2.80 2.46 -21.69
N TYR A 140 3.90 2.35 -20.97
CA TYR A 140 5.12 1.73 -21.50
C TYR A 140 4.92 0.25 -21.80
N LEU A 141 4.25 -0.48 -20.91
CA LEU A 141 3.97 -1.91 -21.10
C LEU A 141 3.05 -2.16 -22.30
N MET A 142 2.09 -1.27 -22.54
CA MET A 142 1.15 -1.38 -23.67
C MET A 142 1.69 -0.79 -24.98
N ALA A 143 2.81 -0.06 -24.94
CA ALA A 143 3.43 0.46 -26.15
C ALA A 143 3.93 -0.70 -27.04
N PRO A 144 3.80 -0.57 -28.37
CA PRO A 144 4.43 -1.50 -29.29
C PRO A 144 5.93 -1.58 -29.01
N ALA A 145 6.51 -2.78 -29.09
CA ALA A 145 7.95 -2.91 -29.07
C ALA A 145 8.53 -2.12 -30.26
N ALA A 146 9.48 -1.22 -30.00
CA ALA A 146 10.22 -0.48 -31.01
C ALA A 146 11.18 -1.40 -31.77
#